data_AF-G8LD87-F1
#
_entry.id   AF-G8LD87-F1
#
_cell.length_a   1.000
_cell.length_b   1.000
_cell.length_c   1.000
_cell.angle_alpha   90.00
_cell.angle_beta   90.00
_cell.angle_gamma   90.00
#
_symmetry.space_group_name_H-M   'P 1'
#
loop_
_entity.id
_entity.type
_entity.pdbx_description
1 polymer ?
#
loop_
_entity_poly.entity_id
_entity_poly.type
_entity_poly.pdbx_seq_one_letter_code
_entity_poly.pdbx_strand_id
1 'polypeptide(L)'
;MGDAIWRKQSCDLAFRFGGYSYQDRVRLCFIQHPNNYRGNVVDKALLDAGYRAYTGEKIDVYFNTAICKHSGNCVRGSAKLFNLKRKPWIIPDEVDVETVVHVIDTCPSGALKYRQK
;
A
#
# COMPACT_ATOMS: atom_id res chain seq x y z
N MET A 1 27.13 -29.47 3.21
CA MET A 1 27.60 -28.91 1.91
C MET A 1 27.06 -29.81 0.82
N GLY A 2 25.86 -29.54 0.27
CA GLY A 2 25.23 -30.46 -0.67
C GLY A 2 23.86 -30.07 -1.29
N ASP A 3 23.29 -28.88 -1.00
CA ASP A 3 21.85 -28.63 -1.25
C ASP A 3 21.54 -27.46 -2.20
N ALA A 4 22.51 -27.02 -3.02
CA ALA A 4 22.35 -25.83 -3.88
C ALA A 4 22.15 -26.13 -5.38
N ILE A 5 22.30 -27.38 -5.82
CA ILE A 5 22.31 -27.73 -7.26
C ILE A 5 20.96 -28.29 -7.73
N TRP A 6 20.22 -29.02 -6.88
CA TRP A 6 18.92 -29.62 -7.24
C TRP A 6 17.76 -28.62 -7.41
N ARG A 7 17.91 -27.36 -6.97
CA ARG A 7 16.86 -26.31 -7.06
C ARG A 7 16.77 -25.60 -8.42
N LYS A 8 17.78 -25.72 -9.30
CA LYS A 8 17.73 -25.12 -10.64
C LYS A 8 17.09 -26.02 -11.70
N GLN A 9 17.25 -27.34 -11.59
CA GLN A 9 16.82 -28.27 -12.63
C GLN A 9 15.30 -28.47 -12.76
N SER A 10 14.50 -28.11 -11.74
CA SER A 10 13.04 -28.24 -11.82
C SER A 10 12.36 -27.06 -12.55
N CYS A 11 13.06 -25.95 -12.78
CA CYS A 11 12.51 -24.78 -13.47
C CYS A 11 12.69 -24.88 -15.01
N ASP A 12 13.78 -25.51 -15.47
CA ASP A 12 14.09 -25.64 -16.90
C ASP A 12 13.15 -26.61 -17.65
N LEU A 13 12.48 -27.54 -16.97
CA LEU A 13 11.63 -28.54 -17.63
C LEU A 13 10.22 -28.02 -17.98
N ALA A 14 9.76 -26.94 -17.33
CA ALA A 14 8.44 -26.35 -17.58
C ALA A 14 8.37 -25.48 -18.85
N PHE A 15 9.52 -25.17 -19.48
CA PHE A 15 9.58 -24.34 -20.68
C PHE A 15 9.43 -25.12 -22.00
N ARG A 16 9.47 -26.47 -21.96
CA ARG A 16 9.57 -27.29 -23.18
C ARG A 16 8.26 -27.83 -23.75
N PHE A 17 7.14 -27.67 -23.04
CA PHE A 17 5.82 -28.02 -23.58
C PHE A 17 4.93 -26.76 -23.60
N GLY A 18 5.03 -26.02 -24.71
CA GLY A 18 4.24 -24.82 -24.98
C GLY A 18 2.76 -25.15 -25.15
N GLY A 19 1.96 -24.88 -24.12
CA GLY A 19 0.51 -25.11 -24.22
C GLY A 19 -0.38 -24.46 -23.15
N TYR A 20 0.12 -23.51 -22.33
CA TYR A 20 -0.71 -22.93 -21.27
C TYR A 20 -0.81 -21.39 -21.36
N SER A 21 -2.04 -20.92 -21.23
CA SER A 21 -2.44 -19.51 -21.31
C SER A 21 -1.80 -18.71 -20.17
N TYR A 22 -1.67 -17.39 -20.36
CA TYR A 22 -1.15 -16.47 -19.35
C TYR A 22 -1.86 -16.59 -17.98
N GLN A 23 -3.13 -16.98 -17.98
CA GLN A 23 -3.94 -17.20 -16.77
C GLN A 23 -3.60 -18.50 -16.01
N ASP A 24 -2.91 -19.46 -16.62
CA ASP A 24 -2.46 -20.70 -15.95
C ASP A 24 -1.14 -20.52 -15.19
N ARG A 25 -0.31 -19.57 -15.63
CA ARG A 25 0.96 -19.20 -14.96
C ARG A 25 0.74 -18.51 -13.61
N VAL A 26 -0.37 -17.79 -13.44
CA VAL A 26 -0.69 -17.12 -12.17
C VAL A 26 -1.16 -18.10 -11.10
N ARG A 27 -1.74 -19.24 -11.49
CA ARG A 27 -2.26 -20.26 -10.56
C ARG A 27 -1.16 -21.13 -9.94
N LEU A 28 -0.09 -21.44 -10.68
CA LEU A 28 1.04 -22.23 -10.17
C LEU A 28 1.91 -21.47 -9.16
N CYS A 29 1.91 -20.14 -9.20
CA CYS A 29 2.64 -19.31 -8.24
C CYS A 29 1.93 -19.19 -6.87
N PHE A 30 0.66 -19.58 -6.78
CA PHE A 30 -0.18 -19.41 -5.59
C PHE A 30 0.04 -20.45 -4.49
N ILE A 31 0.77 -21.54 -4.78
CA ILE A 31 0.95 -22.67 -3.84
C ILE A 31 2.27 -22.57 -3.06
N GLN A 32 3.21 -21.70 -3.47
CA GLN A 32 4.55 -21.59 -2.86
C GLN A 32 4.72 -20.45 -1.85
N HIS A 33 3.70 -19.63 -1.59
CA HIS A 33 3.80 -18.51 -0.64
C HIS A 33 2.56 -18.34 0.26
N PRO A 34 2.30 -19.23 1.24
CA PRO A 34 1.25 -19.00 2.24
C PRO A 34 1.57 -17.88 3.26
N ASN A 35 2.74 -17.23 3.18
CA ASN A 35 3.18 -16.14 4.07
C ASN A 35 3.76 -14.94 3.30
N ASN A 36 3.04 -14.44 2.30
CA ASN A 36 3.42 -13.19 1.64
C ASN A 36 3.07 -11.97 2.55
N TYR A 37 4.05 -11.58 3.36
CA TYR A 37 4.41 -10.19 3.68
C TYR A 37 3.23 -9.22 3.84
N ARG A 38 2.54 -9.32 4.98
CA ARG A 38 1.34 -8.56 5.39
C ARG A 38 1.45 -7.01 5.37
N GLY A 39 2.62 -6.44 5.06
CA GLY A 39 2.88 -5.00 5.05
C GLY A 39 3.48 -4.43 3.77
N ASN A 40 3.47 -5.16 2.63
CA ASN A 40 3.97 -4.62 1.34
C ASN A 40 2.98 -4.74 0.16
N VAL A 41 1.92 -5.55 0.29
CA VAL A 41 0.93 -5.76 -0.78
C VAL A 41 -0.15 -4.67 -0.80
N VAL A 42 -0.54 -4.15 0.37
CA VAL A 42 -1.53 -3.06 0.47
C VAL A 42 -0.98 -1.74 -0.08
N ASP A 43 0.29 -1.46 0.18
CA ASP A 43 1.01 -0.28 -0.29
C ASP A 43 1.04 -0.24 -1.80
N LYS A 44 1.41 -1.37 -2.41
CA LYS A 44 1.59 -1.47 -3.85
C LYS A 44 0.26 -1.33 -4.58
N ALA A 45 -0.82 -1.90 -4.04
CA ALA A 45 -2.17 -1.73 -4.58
C ALA A 45 -2.69 -0.29 -4.44
N LEU A 46 -2.40 0.39 -3.33
CA LEU A 46 -2.79 1.79 -3.13
C LEU A 46 -2.00 2.73 -4.05
N LEU A 47 -0.70 2.50 -4.21
CA LEU A 47 0.14 3.29 -5.12
C LEU A 47 -0.31 3.11 -6.59
N ASP A 48 -0.66 1.89 -7.00
CA ASP A 48 -1.20 1.59 -8.33
C ASP A 48 -2.56 2.29 -8.58
N ALA A 49 -3.42 2.32 -7.56
CA ALA A 49 -4.68 3.08 -7.58
C ALA A 49 -4.49 4.62 -7.56
N GLY A 50 -3.25 5.11 -7.63
CA GLY A 50 -2.93 6.54 -7.69
C GLY A 50 -2.93 7.26 -6.34
N TYR A 51 -2.86 6.53 -5.23
CA TYR A 51 -2.70 7.15 -3.92
C TYR A 51 -1.26 7.64 -3.73
N ARG A 52 -1.12 8.82 -3.14
CA ARG A 52 0.17 9.34 -2.67
C ARG A 52 0.40 8.88 -1.24
N ALA A 53 1.51 8.20 -1.00
CA ALA A 53 1.91 7.74 0.32
C ALA A 53 2.71 8.83 1.06
N TYR A 54 2.37 9.04 2.32
CA TYR A 54 3.03 9.91 3.28
C TYR A 54 3.42 9.06 4.47
N THR A 55 4.69 8.66 4.52
CA THR A 55 5.20 7.76 5.55
C THR A 55 5.58 8.55 6.80
N GLY A 56 4.91 8.27 7.92
CA GLY A 56 5.29 8.76 9.23
C GLY A 56 6.10 7.75 10.04
N GLU A 57 6.53 8.16 11.22
CA GLU A 57 7.20 7.29 12.18
C GLU A 57 6.26 6.21 12.71
N LYS A 58 5.04 6.61 13.11
CA LYS A 58 4.03 5.72 13.72
C LYS A 58 2.93 5.25 12.77
N ILE A 59 2.60 6.05 11.76
CA ILE A 59 1.47 5.82 10.84
C ILE A 59 1.81 6.28 9.43
N ASP A 60 1.48 5.46 8.44
CA ASP A 60 1.52 5.83 7.02
C ASP A 60 0.14 6.33 6.60
N VAL A 61 0.09 7.48 5.94
CA VAL A 61 -1.15 8.08 5.41
C VAL A 61 -1.11 8.07 3.89
N TYR A 62 -2.19 7.61 3.28
CA TYR A 62 -2.35 7.58 1.83
C TYR A 62 -3.47 8.53 1.43
N PHE A 63 -3.21 9.35 0.41
CA PHE A 63 -4.16 10.34 -0.07
C PHE A 63 -4.36 10.24 -1.57
N ASN A 64 -5.62 10.21 -2.02
CA ASN A 64 -5.97 10.21 -3.44
C ASN A 64 -6.73 11.50 -3.82
N THR A 65 -6.15 12.28 -4.73
CA THR A 65 -6.77 13.50 -5.27
C THR A 65 -7.99 13.21 -6.15
N ALA A 66 -8.05 12.07 -6.83
CA ALA A 66 -9.15 11.73 -7.73
C ALA A 66 -10.45 11.42 -6.98
N ILE A 67 -10.36 10.93 -5.74
CA ILE A 67 -11.52 10.59 -4.90
C ILE A 67 -11.93 11.77 -4.01
N CYS A 68 -10.97 12.66 -3.69
CA CYS A 68 -11.20 13.77 -2.78
C CYS A 68 -12.26 14.73 -3.34
N LYS A 69 -13.39 14.87 -2.63
CA LYS A 69 -14.45 15.84 -2.97
C LYS A 69 -14.19 17.26 -2.45
N HIS A 70 -12.98 17.53 -1.95
CA HIS A 70 -12.59 18.81 -1.36
C HIS A 70 -13.56 19.36 -0.30
N SER A 71 -14.17 18.47 0.50
CA SER A 71 -15.11 18.82 1.58
C SER A 71 -14.51 19.75 2.65
N GLY A 72 -13.19 19.82 2.77
CA GLY A 72 -12.50 20.70 3.73
C GLY A 72 -12.59 20.25 5.19
N ASN A 73 -13.29 19.16 5.50
CA ASN A 73 -13.42 18.62 6.86
C ASN A 73 -12.08 18.13 7.42
N CYS A 74 -11.24 17.53 6.57
CA CYS A 74 -9.92 17.05 6.95
C CYS A 74 -9.00 18.19 7.45
N VAL A 75 -8.94 19.30 6.72
CA VAL A 75 -8.11 20.48 7.10
C VAL A 75 -8.70 21.20 8.32
N ARG A 76 -10.03 21.25 8.44
CA ARG A 76 -10.72 21.83 9.61
C ARG A 76 -10.54 20.98 10.88
N GLY A 77 -10.51 19.66 10.75
CA GLY A 77 -10.34 18.73 11.85
C GLY A 77 -8.93 18.75 12.45
N SER A 78 -7.90 18.88 11.61
CA SER A 78 -6.53 19.10 12.10
C SER A 78 -5.67 19.86 11.10
N ALA A 79 -5.53 21.17 11.34
CA ALA A 79 -4.63 22.04 10.59
C ALA A 79 -3.14 21.72 10.86
N LYS A 80 -2.84 21.01 11.95
CA LYS A 80 -1.48 20.56 12.27
C LYS A 80 -1.05 19.38 11.38
N LEU A 81 -1.98 18.48 11.05
CA LEU A 81 -1.70 17.37 10.14
C LEU A 81 -1.62 17.82 8.68
N PHE A 82 -2.51 18.72 8.26
CA PHE A 82 -2.58 19.25 6.89
C PHE A 82 -2.03 20.67 6.79
N ASN A 83 -0.76 20.80 6.39
CA ASN A 83 -0.09 22.08 6.23
C ASN A 83 0.08 22.46 4.75
N LEU A 84 -0.82 23.31 4.24
CA LEU A 84 -0.81 23.75 2.83
C LEU A 84 0.36 24.68 2.48
N LYS A 85 1.07 25.24 3.47
CA LYS A 85 2.17 26.20 3.25
C LYS A 85 3.52 25.53 2.98
N ARG A 86 3.63 24.22 3.20
CA ARG A 86 4.87 23.46 3.04
C ARG A 86 4.66 22.20 2.20
N LYS A 87 5.75 21.67 1.67
CA LYS A 87 5.81 20.34 1.05
C LYS A 87 6.79 19.49 1.88
N PRO A 88 6.42 18.28 2.34
CA PRO A 88 5.12 17.62 2.21
C PRO A 88 4.02 18.32 3.03
N TRP A 89 2.79 18.30 2.52
CA TRP A 89 1.64 18.99 3.12
C TRP A 89 0.85 18.12 4.10
N ILE A 90 1.11 16.81 4.13
CA ILE A 90 0.57 15.88 5.12
C ILE A 90 1.75 15.43 5.97
N ILE A 91 1.71 15.73 7.27
CA ILE A 91 2.73 15.31 8.23
C ILE A 91 2.04 14.53 9.36
N PRO A 92 2.02 13.19 9.27
CA PRO A 92 1.44 12.35 10.32
C PRO A 92 2.24 12.36 11.63
N ASP A 93 3.44 12.95 11.63
CA ASP A 93 4.36 13.03 12.78
C ASP A 93 4.05 14.18 13.75
N GLU A 94 3.42 15.26 13.26
CA GLU A 94 3.12 16.46 14.07
C GLU A 94 1.92 16.30 15.01
N VAL A 95 1.20 15.18 14.91
CA VAL A 95 -0.01 14.89 15.68
C VAL A 95 -0.04 13.45 16.12
N ASP A 96 -0.80 13.19 17.18
CA ASP A 96 -0.98 11.84 17.68
C ASP A 96 -1.75 10.96 16.69
N VAL A 97 -1.43 9.67 16.69
CA VAL A 97 -2.02 8.64 15.82
C VAL A 97 -3.54 8.61 15.98
N GLU A 98 -4.07 8.76 17.19
CA GLU A 98 -5.52 8.80 17.44
C GLU A 98 -6.17 9.98 16.71
N THR A 99 -5.54 11.16 16.79
CA THR A 99 -6.02 12.36 16.09
C THR A 99 -5.99 12.16 14.58
N VAL A 100 -4.95 11.50 14.04
CA VAL A 100 -4.87 11.18 12.61
C VAL A 100 -6.05 10.30 12.18
N VAL A 101 -6.33 9.23 12.93
CA VAL A 101 -7.42 8.30 12.64
C VAL A 101 -8.76 9.03 12.67
N HIS A 102 -9.04 9.79 13.74
CA HIS A 102 -10.26 10.57 13.86
C HIS A 102 -10.46 11.52 12.68
N VAL A 103 -9.42 12.27 12.29
CA VAL A 103 -9.50 13.20 11.16
C VAL A 103 -9.75 12.46 9.85
N ILE A 104 -9.16 11.28 9.64
CA ILE A 104 -9.41 10.47 8.46
C ILE A 104 -10.85 9.93 8.44
N ASP A 105 -11.40 9.53 9.59
CA ASP A 105 -12.79 9.09 9.72
C ASP A 105 -13.82 10.20 9.45
N THR A 106 -13.47 11.48 9.71
CA THR A 106 -14.33 12.61 9.32
C THR A 106 -14.47 12.80 7.80
N CYS A 107 -13.71 12.07 6.98
CA CYS A 107 -13.73 12.19 5.53
C CYS A 107 -14.91 11.41 4.92
N PRO A 108 -16.00 12.07 4.47
CA PRO A 108 -17.14 11.38 3.88
C PRO A 108 -16.83 10.75 2.52
N SER A 109 -15.75 11.20 1.86
CA SER A 109 -15.33 10.68 0.56
C SER A 109 -14.44 9.43 0.64
N GLY A 110 -13.89 9.09 1.81
CA GLY A 110 -12.97 7.96 1.95
C GLY A 110 -11.66 8.09 1.15
N ALA A 111 -11.31 9.30 0.72
CA ALA A 111 -10.12 9.61 -0.08
C ALA A 111 -8.79 9.47 0.68
N LEU A 112 -8.87 9.44 2.00
CA LEU A 112 -7.76 9.22 2.92
C LEU A 112 -7.81 7.77 3.42
N LYS A 113 -6.65 7.13 3.45
CA LYS A 113 -6.43 5.83 4.08
C LYS A 113 -5.23 5.94 5.00
N TYR A 114 -5.16 5.07 6.00
CA TYR A 114 -4.01 5.00 6.87
C TYR A 114 -3.60 3.55 7.11
N ARG A 115 -2.35 3.39 7.53
CA ARG A 115 -1.83 2.13 8.04
C ARG A 115 -0.93 2.41 9.24
N GLN A 116 -1.24 1.77 10.35
CA GLN A 116 -0.39 1.80 11.55
C GLN A 116 0.75 0.80 11.38
N LYS A 117 1.94 1.14 11.89
CA LYS A 117 3.13 0.28 11.88
C LYS A 117 3.28 -0.50 13.17
#